data_AF-A0A455U8R9-F1
#
_entry.id   AF-A0A455U8R9-F1
#
_cell.length_a   1.000
_cell.length_b   1.000
_cell.length_c   1.000
_cell.angle_alpha   90.00
_cell.angle_beta   90.00
_cell.angle_gamma   90.00
#
_symmetry.space_group_name_H-M   'P 1'
#
loop_
_entity.id
_entity.type
_entity.pdbx_description
1 polymer ?
#
loop_
_entity_poly.entity_id
_entity_poly.type
_entity_poly.pdbx_seq_one_letter_code
_entity_poly.pdbx_strand_id
1 'polypeptide(L)'
;MVGANDANQGYDYFERLASRTEVREDRKSGKISASDVSITTGYPGIDSLLYHGGWARKEMVLLMGGPKAGKSTGLAQFGTNACVAGYDVLYVSLEVSDLVLADRIDASLSSVAMAELTDKSDEVRDEIEKLAGKAGKFILHQFPTGSFTPKQLARLIEHYKARGIVLIWLLWTTVT
;
A
#
# COMPACT_ATOMS: atom_id res chain seq x y z
N MET A 1 6.09 27.59 11.56
CA MET A 1 5.24 26.97 12.59
C MET A 1 5.59 25.49 12.62
N VAL A 2 6.27 25.06 13.68
CA VAL A 2 6.85 23.71 13.83
C VAL A 2 5.75 22.77 14.31
N GLY A 3 5.42 21.76 13.50
CA GLY A 3 4.50 20.70 13.88
C GLY A 3 5.22 19.68 14.76
N ALA A 4 5.30 19.95 16.06
CA ALA A 4 5.53 18.90 17.04
C ALA A 4 4.22 18.13 17.19
N ASN A 5 4.22 16.88 16.74
CA ASN A 5 3.09 15.99 16.90
C ASN A 5 3.15 15.46 18.34
N ASP A 6 2.46 16.13 19.28
CA ASP A 6 2.44 15.82 20.72
C ASP A 6 1.92 14.41 21.07
N ALA A 7 1.50 13.63 20.07
CA ALA A 7 1.00 12.27 20.22
C ALA A 7 2.09 11.19 20.36
N ASN A 8 3.38 11.52 20.15
CA ASN A 8 4.48 10.56 20.26
C ASN A 8 5.44 10.95 21.38
N GLN A 9 4.98 10.82 22.62
CA GLN A 9 5.89 10.90 23.77
C GLN A 9 6.86 9.74 23.68
N GLY A 10 8.16 10.04 23.64
CA GLY A 10 9.21 9.03 23.76
C GLY A 10 9.01 8.23 25.04
N TYR A 11 9.27 6.93 24.99
CA TYR A 11 9.26 6.07 26.16
C TYR A 11 10.67 5.55 26.42
N ASP A 12 11.04 5.34 27.68
CA ASP A 12 12.33 4.74 28.01
C ASP A 12 12.33 3.24 27.62
N TYR A 13 13.38 2.84 26.91
CA TYR A 13 13.51 1.49 26.36
C TYR A 13 13.43 0.39 27.43
N PHE A 14 14.04 0.63 28.59
CA PHE A 14 14.12 -0.33 29.69
C PHE A 14 12.84 -0.34 30.52
N GLU A 15 12.22 0.82 30.74
CA GLU A 15 10.93 0.92 31.46
C GLU A 15 9.81 0.13 30.76
N ARG A 16 9.87 0.03 29.42
CA ARG A 16 8.84 -0.65 28.64
C ARG A 16 9.08 -2.16 28.43
N LEU A 17 10.08 -2.76 29.09
CA LEU A 17 10.41 -4.18 28.94
C LEU A 17 9.21 -5.10 29.19
N ALA A 18 8.47 -4.89 30.29
CA ALA A 18 7.33 -5.73 30.68
C ALA A 18 6.26 -5.79 29.58
N SER A 19 5.78 -4.61 29.13
CA SER A 19 4.76 -4.54 28.08
C SER A 19 5.22 -5.13 26.73
N ARG A 20 6.51 -5.01 26.39
CA ARG A 20 7.05 -5.63 25.16
C ARG A 20 7.13 -7.15 25.27
N THR A 21 7.34 -7.68 26.47
CA THR A 21 7.33 -9.12 26.73
C THR A 21 5.91 -9.68 26.66
N GLU A 22 4.94 -9.00 27.25
CA GLU A 22 3.52 -9.37 27.17
C GLU A 22 3.04 -9.48 25.71
N VAL A 23 3.35 -8.49 24.86
CA VAL A 23 3.01 -8.55 23.42
C VAL A 23 3.62 -9.78 22.72
N ARG A 24 4.82 -10.22 23.13
CA ARG A 24 5.45 -11.42 22.57
C ARG A 24 4.76 -12.70 23.05
N GLU A 25 4.32 -12.72 24.30
CA GLU A 25 3.56 -13.84 24.86
C GLU A 25 2.16 -13.94 24.24
N ASP A 26 1.50 -12.81 23.99
CA ASP A 26 0.22 -12.76 23.29
C ASP A 26 0.34 -13.23 21.82
N ARG A 27 1.44 -12.87 21.14
CA ARG A 27 1.74 -13.42 19.81
C ARG A 27 2.01 -14.93 19.87
N LYS A 28 2.77 -15.39 20.86
CA LYS A 28 3.09 -16.83 21.03
C LYS A 28 1.86 -17.66 21.38
N SER A 29 0.93 -17.10 22.16
CA SER A 29 -0.32 -17.74 22.54
C SER A 29 -1.42 -17.63 21.48
N GLY A 30 -1.16 -16.90 20.38
CA GLY A 30 -2.09 -16.76 19.27
C GLY A 30 -3.22 -15.74 19.50
N LYS A 31 -3.16 -14.95 20.58
CA LYS A 31 -4.14 -13.87 20.82
C LYS A 31 -4.02 -12.72 19.83
N ILE A 32 -2.83 -12.54 19.26
CA ILE A 32 -2.57 -11.58 18.18
C ILE A 32 -2.19 -12.38 16.95
N SER A 33 -3.07 -12.39 15.94
CA SER A 33 -2.79 -13.08 14.68
C SER A 33 -1.91 -12.21 13.77
N ALA A 34 -1.19 -12.85 12.84
CA ALA A 34 -0.39 -12.15 11.83
C ALA A 34 -1.25 -11.16 11.01
N SER A 35 -2.46 -11.57 10.63
CA SER A 35 -3.44 -10.74 9.90
C SER A 35 -3.91 -9.48 10.66
N ASP A 36 -3.83 -9.47 11.99
CA ASP A 36 -4.19 -8.29 12.78
C ASP A 36 -3.11 -7.19 12.70
N VAL A 37 -1.87 -7.60 12.47
CA VAL A 37 -0.69 -6.71 12.53
C VAL A 37 -0.02 -6.47 11.19
N SER A 38 -0.33 -7.28 10.17
CA SER A 38 0.27 -7.19 8.85
C SER A 38 -0.78 -7.13 7.74
N ILE A 39 -0.29 -6.78 6.55
CA ILE A 39 -1.07 -6.65 5.34
C ILE A 39 -0.44 -7.56 4.30
N THR A 40 -1.24 -8.44 3.70
CA THR A 40 -0.72 -9.41 2.73
C THR A 40 -0.06 -8.72 1.53
N THR A 41 1.01 -9.32 1.04
CA THR A 41 1.59 -8.97 -0.26
C THR A 41 0.75 -9.50 -1.43
N GLY A 42 -0.19 -10.41 -1.16
CA GLY A 42 -0.91 -11.22 -2.15
C GLY A 42 -0.09 -12.40 -2.68
N TYR A 43 1.15 -12.58 -2.22
CA TYR A 43 2.00 -13.70 -2.58
C TYR A 43 2.39 -14.49 -1.32
N PRO A 44 1.85 -15.70 -1.12
CA PRO A 44 2.12 -16.50 0.07
C PRO A 44 3.60 -16.77 0.32
N GLY A 45 4.39 -16.92 -0.76
CA GLY A 45 5.83 -17.10 -0.68
C GLY A 45 6.54 -15.90 -0.06
N ILE A 46 6.15 -14.67 -0.41
CA ILE A 46 6.74 -13.45 0.17
C ILE A 46 6.22 -13.26 1.60
N ASP A 47 4.92 -13.45 1.83
CA ASP A 47 4.31 -13.31 3.15
C ASP A 47 5.00 -14.21 4.19
N SER A 48 5.35 -15.45 3.79
CA SER A 48 6.06 -16.40 4.67
C SER A 48 7.48 -15.99 5.06
N LEU A 49 8.14 -15.16 4.24
CA LEU A 49 9.49 -14.66 4.49
C LEU A 49 9.48 -13.41 5.39
N LEU A 50 8.35 -12.70 5.45
CA LEU A 50 8.21 -11.52 6.28
C LEU A 50 7.90 -11.92 7.73
N TYR A 51 8.60 -11.30 8.69
CA TYR A 51 8.46 -11.63 10.12
C TYR A 51 7.02 -11.55 10.64
N HIS A 52 6.20 -10.71 10.02
CA HIS A 52 4.79 -10.49 10.37
C HIS A 52 3.80 -11.23 9.46
N GLY A 53 4.24 -12.09 8.55
CA GLY A 53 3.34 -12.78 7.62
C GLY A 53 2.77 -11.89 6.52
N GLY A 54 3.47 -10.80 6.20
CA GLY A 54 3.01 -9.70 5.36
C GLY A 54 3.72 -8.40 5.73
N TRP A 55 3.29 -7.31 5.10
CA TRP A 55 3.78 -5.96 5.37
C TRP A 55 3.34 -5.48 6.75
N ALA A 56 4.30 -5.18 7.64
CA ALA A 56 3.92 -4.75 8.98
C ALA A 56 3.45 -3.29 8.97
N ARG A 57 2.50 -2.99 9.87
CA ARG A 57 2.08 -1.61 10.10
C ARG A 57 3.21 -0.80 10.72
N LYS A 58 3.33 0.47 10.31
CA LYS A 58 4.38 1.42 10.76
C LYS A 58 5.81 1.08 10.27
N GLU A 59 5.93 0.25 9.24
CA GLU A 59 7.19 0.04 8.53
C GLU A 59 7.22 0.82 7.21
N MET A 60 8.44 1.13 6.75
CA MET A 60 8.67 1.69 5.42
C MET A 60 9.37 0.62 4.59
N VAL A 61 8.73 0.23 3.48
CA VAL A 61 9.26 -0.74 2.53
C VAL A 61 9.76 0.01 1.30
N LEU A 62 10.99 -0.29 0.87
CA LEU A 62 11.59 0.32 -0.30
C LEU A 62 11.87 -0.74 -1.37
N LEU A 63 11.23 -0.59 -2.53
CA LEU A 63 11.47 -1.43 -3.70
C LEU A 63 12.49 -0.75 -4.63
N MET A 64 13.71 -1.29 -4.69
CA MET A 64 14.78 -0.80 -5.57
C MET A 64 15.10 -1.81 -6.66
N GLY A 65 15.63 -1.32 -7.78
CA GLY A 65 15.98 -2.15 -8.92
C GLY A 65 16.37 -1.32 -10.13
N GLY A 66 17.03 -1.93 -11.11
CA GLY A 66 17.44 -1.25 -12.34
C GLY A 66 16.25 -0.73 -13.17
N PRO A 67 16.50 0.18 -14.14
CA PRO A 67 15.48 0.56 -15.12
C PRO A 67 14.87 -0.68 -15.80
N LYS A 68 13.58 -0.64 -16.10
CA LYS A 68 12.82 -1.74 -16.72
C LYS A 68 12.77 -3.06 -15.93
N ALA A 69 13.24 -3.10 -14.68
CA ALA A 69 13.13 -4.28 -13.80
C ALA A 69 11.71 -4.55 -13.27
N GLY A 70 10.68 -3.87 -13.80
CA GLY A 70 9.29 -4.09 -13.38
C GLY A 70 8.92 -3.47 -12.02
N LYS A 71 9.72 -2.55 -11.48
CA LYS A 71 9.47 -1.91 -10.17
C LYS A 71 8.03 -1.38 -10.06
N SER A 72 7.64 -0.46 -10.93
CA SER A 72 6.34 0.20 -10.89
C SER A 72 5.19 -0.80 -11.08
N THR A 73 5.40 -1.85 -11.88
CA THR A 73 4.42 -2.92 -12.08
C THR A 73 4.22 -3.75 -10.82
N GLY A 74 5.31 -4.22 -10.20
CA GLY A 74 5.22 -4.95 -8.93
C GLY A 74 4.59 -4.10 -7.83
N LEU A 75 4.90 -2.81 -7.83
CA LEU A 75 4.35 -1.83 -6.89
C LEU A 75 2.84 -1.68 -7.01
N ALA A 76 2.33 -1.50 -8.24
CA ALA A 76 0.91 -1.44 -8.51
C ALA A 76 0.21 -2.76 -8.14
N GLN A 77 0.87 -3.90 -8.37
CA GLN A 77 0.33 -5.20 -8.01
C GLN A 77 0.17 -5.38 -6.49
N PHE A 78 1.19 -5.03 -5.70
CA PHE A 78 1.10 -5.10 -4.23
C PHE A 78 -0.01 -4.19 -3.69
N GLY A 79 -0.15 -2.97 -4.24
CA GLY A 79 -1.25 -2.07 -3.90
C GLY A 79 -2.62 -2.66 -4.26
N THR A 80 -2.72 -3.30 -5.42
CA THR A 80 -3.96 -3.92 -5.90
C THR A 80 -4.36 -5.09 -5.02
N ASN A 81 -3.40 -5.97 -4.68
CA ASN A 81 -3.63 -7.10 -3.78
C ASN A 81 -4.10 -6.64 -2.39
N ALA A 82 -3.47 -5.59 -1.83
CA ALA A 82 -3.90 -5.02 -0.56
C ALA A 82 -5.31 -4.41 -0.64
N CYS A 83 -5.64 -3.74 -1.76
CA CYS A 83 -6.97 -3.20 -1.99
C CYS A 83 -8.04 -4.30 -2.07
N VAL A 84 -7.78 -5.37 -2.84
CA VAL A 84 -8.68 -6.53 -2.94
C VAL A 84 -8.84 -7.25 -1.59
N ALA A 85 -7.84 -7.20 -0.73
CA ALA A 85 -7.91 -7.70 0.65
C ALA A 85 -8.71 -6.78 1.60
N GLY A 86 -9.28 -5.67 1.11
CA GLY A 86 -10.15 -4.76 1.87
C GLY A 86 -9.43 -3.58 2.52
N TYR A 87 -8.15 -3.35 2.21
CA TYR A 87 -7.40 -2.21 2.76
C TYR A 87 -7.46 -0.99 1.85
N ASP A 88 -7.49 0.19 2.45
CA ASP A 88 -7.39 1.44 1.70
C ASP A 88 -5.94 1.73 1.28
N VAL A 89 -5.75 2.05 0.00
CA VAL A 89 -4.44 2.23 -0.64
C VAL A 89 -4.36 3.62 -1.28
N LEU A 90 -3.30 4.37 -0.97
CA LEU A 90 -2.92 5.57 -1.70
C LEU A 90 -1.69 5.25 -2.55
N TYR A 91 -1.83 5.45 -3.85
CA TYR A 91 -0.74 5.32 -4.79
C TYR A 91 -0.42 6.70 -5.36
N VAL A 92 0.83 7.12 -5.19
CA VAL A 92 1.33 8.38 -5.71
C VAL A 92 2.33 8.09 -6.83
N SER A 93 2.05 8.60 -8.03
CA SER A 93 2.93 8.48 -9.19
C SER A 93 3.59 9.82 -9.50
N LEU A 94 4.90 9.80 -9.76
CA LEU A 94 5.67 10.98 -10.20
C LEU A 94 6.20 10.84 -11.63
N GLU A 95 5.87 9.74 -12.30
CA GLU A 95 6.49 9.32 -13.56
C GLU A 95 5.44 8.85 -14.58
N VAL A 96 4.51 8.00 -14.16
CA VAL A 96 3.50 7.39 -15.02
C VAL A 96 2.16 8.11 -14.85
N SER A 97 1.39 8.26 -15.93
CA SER A 97 0.03 8.81 -15.85
C SER A 97 -0.93 7.91 -15.08
N ASP A 98 -1.92 8.53 -14.46
CA ASP A 98 -3.01 7.84 -13.76
C ASP A 98 -3.79 6.89 -14.68
N LEU A 99 -4.07 7.30 -15.92
CA LEU A 99 -4.74 6.46 -16.93
C LEU A 99 -3.93 5.20 -17.27
N VAL A 100 -2.62 5.33 -17.50
CA VAL A 100 -1.77 4.17 -17.81
C VAL A 100 -1.63 3.24 -16.61
N LEU A 101 -1.69 3.77 -15.39
CA LEU A 101 -1.74 2.96 -14.18
C LEU A 101 -3.09 2.26 -14.02
N ALA A 102 -4.20 2.94 -14.32
CA ALA A 102 -5.53 2.36 -14.31
C ALA A 102 -5.62 1.19 -15.29
N ASP A 103 -5.19 1.36 -16.54
CA ASP A 103 -5.18 0.30 -17.55
C ASP A 103 -4.40 -0.94 -17.06
N ARG A 104 -3.26 -0.74 -16.39
CA ARG A 104 -2.45 -1.85 -15.83
C ARG A 104 -3.17 -2.58 -14.71
N ILE A 105 -3.89 -1.86 -13.87
CA ILE A 105 -4.68 -2.43 -12.78
C ILE A 105 -5.86 -3.20 -13.38
N ASP A 106 -6.55 -2.61 -14.35
CA ASP A 106 -7.68 -3.22 -15.05
C ASP A 106 -7.27 -4.52 -15.75
N ALA A 107 -6.16 -4.51 -16.50
CA ALA A 107 -5.61 -5.72 -17.12
C ALA A 107 -5.24 -6.79 -16.08
N SER A 108 -4.68 -6.40 -14.94
CA SER A 108 -4.30 -7.34 -13.88
C SER A 108 -5.51 -7.97 -13.21
N LEU A 109 -6.56 -7.19 -12.93
CA LEU A 109 -7.76 -7.65 -12.22
C LEU A 109 -8.72 -8.44 -13.12
N SER A 110 -8.91 -7.99 -14.36
CA SER A 110 -9.82 -8.65 -15.33
C SER A 110 -9.18 -9.84 -16.05
N SER A 111 -7.87 -10.05 -15.91
CA SER A 111 -7.10 -11.02 -16.71
C SER A 111 -7.18 -10.80 -18.22
N VAL A 112 -7.53 -9.58 -18.65
CA VAL A 112 -7.53 -9.15 -20.06
C VAL A 112 -6.18 -8.55 -20.42
N ALA A 113 -5.65 -8.87 -21.61
CA ALA A 113 -4.40 -8.30 -22.07
C ALA A 113 -4.54 -6.78 -22.29
N MET A 114 -3.50 -6.01 -21.94
CA MET A 114 -3.48 -4.54 -22.12
C MET A 114 -3.90 -4.07 -23.52
N ALA A 115 -3.53 -4.83 -24.57
CA ALA A 115 -3.85 -4.50 -25.96
C ALA A 115 -5.34 -4.70 -26.31
N GLU A 116 -6.06 -5.51 -25.53
CA GLU A 116 -7.46 -5.88 -25.75
C GLU A 116 -8.42 -5.11 -24.84
N LEU A 117 -7.92 -4.28 -23.91
CA LEU A 117 -8.76 -3.54 -22.95
C LEU A 117 -9.84 -2.69 -23.62
N THR A 118 -9.49 -2.05 -24.74
CA THR A 118 -10.44 -1.23 -25.51
C THR A 118 -11.56 -2.08 -26.10
N ASP A 119 -11.20 -3.22 -26.70
CA ASP A 119 -12.15 -4.10 -27.40
C ASP A 119 -13.04 -4.89 -26.44
N LYS A 120 -12.53 -5.18 -25.23
CA LYS A 120 -13.21 -5.95 -24.18
C LYS A 120 -13.65 -5.10 -22.98
N SER A 121 -13.90 -3.81 -23.21
CA SER A 121 -14.22 -2.85 -22.14
C SER A 121 -15.43 -3.24 -21.28
N ASP A 122 -16.44 -3.87 -21.87
CA ASP A 122 -17.60 -4.38 -21.11
C ASP A 122 -17.23 -5.53 -20.15
N GLU A 123 -16.37 -6.46 -20.58
CA GLU A 123 -15.89 -7.57 -19.75
C GLU A 123 -15.06 -7.05 -18.57
N VAL A 124 -14.18 -6.08 -18.84
CA VAL A 124 -13.36 -5.42 -17.82
C VAL A 124 -14.25 -4.75 -16.77
N ARG A 125 -15.23 -3.95 -17.21
CA ARG A 125 -16.16 -3.27 -16.29
C ARG A 125 -16.85 -4.28 -15.36
N ASP A 126 -17.40 -5.35 -15.92
CA ASP A 126 -18.17 -6.31 -15.16
C ASP A 126 -17.30 -7.04 -14.11
N GLU A 127 -16.04 -7.34 -14.41
CA GLU A 127 -15.09 -7.92 -13.43
C GLU A 127 -14.69 -6.92 -12.34
N ILE A 128 -14.42 -5.66 -12.71
CA ILE A 128 -14.05 -4.61 -11.75
C ILE A 128 -15.21 -4.32 -10.78
N GLU A 129 -16.46 -4.25 -11.28
CA GLU A 129 -17.64 -4.03 -10.44
C GLU A 129 -17.86 -5.16 -9.43
N LYS A 130 -17.62 -6.42 -9.82
CA LYS A 130 -17.69 -7.58 -8.90
C LYS A 130 -16.69 -7.46 -7.75
N LEU A 131 -15.48 -6.96 -8.03
CA LEU A 131 -14.41 -6.80 -7.04
C LEU A 131 -14.64 -5.58 -6.14
N ALA A 132 -15.18 -4.49 -6.70
CA ALA A 132 -15.42 -3.23 -5.99
C ALA A 132 -16.30 -3.40 -4.72
N GLY A 133 -17.22 -4.37 -4.71
CA GLY A 133 -18.08 -4.63 -3.56
C GLY A 133 -17.37 -5.17 -2.31
N LYS A 134 -16.16 -5.71 -2.45
CA LYS A 134 -15.37 -6.30 -1.34
C LYS A 134 -14.03 -5.59 -1.12
N ALA A 135 -13.56 -4.84 -2.11
CA ALA A 135 -12.29 -4.15 -2.06
C ALA A 135 -12.34 -2.88 -1.19
N GLY A 136 -11.17 -2.47 -0.71
CA GLY A 136 -10.96 -1.16 -0.10
C GLY A 136 -10.94 -0.03 -1.14
N LYS A 137 -10.61 1.18 -0.71
CA LYS A 137 -10.47 2.33 -1.61
C LYS A 137 -9.07 2.38 -2.18
N PHE A 138 -8.95 2.27 -3.50
CA PHE A 138 -7.70 2.54 -4.21
C PHE A 138 -7.70 3.97 -4.75
N ILE A 139 -6.85 4.83 -4.19
CA ILE A 139 -6.72 6.24 -4.58
C ILE A 139 -5.44 6.44 -5.37
N LEU A 140 -5.56 6.87 -6.62
CA LEU A 140 -4.44 7.21 -7.50
C LEU A 140 -4.24 8.73 -7.53
N HIS A 141 -3.00 9.17 -7.31
CA HIS A 141 -2.58 10.57 -7.53
C HIS A 141 -1.38 10.60 -8.45
N GLN A 142 -1.48 11.37 -9.54
CA GLN A 142 -0.34 11.71 -10.37
C GLN A 142 0.13 13.13 -10.03
N PHE A 143 1.44 13.29 -9.85
CA PHE A 143 2.07 14.61 -9.81
C PHE A 143 3.18 14.73 -10.87
N PRO A 144 3.41 15.93 -11.43
CA PRO A 144 4.54 16.17 -12.32
C PRO A 144 5.88 15.89 -11.62
N THR A 145 6.84 15.35 -12.37
CA THR A 145 8.19 15.11 -11.88
C THR A 145 8.82 16.40 -11.33
N GLY A 146 9.51 16.31 -10.19
CA GLY A 146 10.20 17.44 -9.56
C GLY A 146 9.32 18.43 -8.80
N SER A 147 7.98 18.30 -8.86
CA SER A 147 7.05 19.21 -8.18
C SER A 147 6.59 18.74 -6.80
N PHE A 148 6.82 17.46 -6.48
CA PHE A 148 6.26 16.81 -5.30
C PHE A 148 7.27 16.71 -4.16
N THR A 149 6.90 17.25 -3.01
CA THR A 149 7.74 17.33 -1.80
C THR A 149 7.23 16.41 -0.70
N PRO A 150 8.12 15.96 0.22
CA PRO A 150 7.69 15.19 1.40
C PRO A 150 6.66 15.91 2.28
N LYS A 151 6.66 17.26 2.28
CA LYS A 151 5.64 18.05 3.00
C LYS A 151 4.26 17.97 2.35
N GLN A 152 4.18 18.03 1.02
CA GLN A 152 2.92 17.85 0.31
C GLN A 152 2.38 16.44 0.52
N LEU A 153 3.26 15.45 0.52
CA LEU A 153 2.92 14.07 0.84
C LEU A 153 2.34 13.90 2.24
N ALA A 154 2.99 14.46 3.27
CA ALA A 154 2.47 14.43 4.63
C ALA A 154 1.07 15.07 4.72
N ARG A 155 0.87 16.22 4.08
CA ARG A 155 -0.43 16.89 3.99
C ARG A 155 -1.48 16.05 3.27
N LEU A 156 -1.10 15.37 2.18
CA LEU A 156 -1.98 14.49 1.43
C LEU A 156 -2.44 13.31 2.30
N ILE A 157 -1.53 12.72 3.07
CA ILE A 157 -1.85 11.65 4.01
C ILE A 157 -2.81 12.15 5.10
N GLU A 158 -2.52 13.30 5.72
CA GLU A 158 -3.38 13.91 6.75
C GLU A 158 -4.78 14.20 6.21
N HIS A 159 -4.87 14.72 4.99
CA HIS A 159 -6.12 15.01 4.31
C HIS A 159 -7.01 13.77 4.14
N TYR A 160 -6.42 12.61 3.84
CA TYR A 160 -7.16 11.35 3.71
C TYR A 160 -7.43 10.67 5.05
N LYS A 161 -6.50 10.74 6.01
CA LYS A 161 -6.74 10.29 7.38
C LYS A 161 -7.92 11.02 8.02
N ALA A 162 -8.06 12.33 7.79
CA ALA A 162 -9.19 13.11 8.26
C ALA A 162 -10.55 12.67 7.68
N ARG A 163 -10.54 11.95 6.53
CA ARG A 163 -11.73 11.35 5.93
C ARG A 163 -11.96 9.89 6.33
N GLY A 164 -11.22 9.41 7.34
CA GLY A 164 -11.31 8.03 7.82
C GLY A 164 -10.60 7.01 6.93
N ILE A 165 -9.80 7.44 5.96
CA ILE A 165 -9.05 6.55 5.09
C ILE A 165 -7.70 6.26 5.75
N VAL A 166 -7.54 5.04 6.27
CA VAL A 166 -6.29 4.61 6.91
C VAL A 166 -5.31 4.18 5.83
N LEU A 167 -4.56 5.16 5.34
CA LEU A 167 -3.57 4.96 4.29
C LEU A 167 -2.39 4.14 4.80
N ILE A 168 -2.17 3.00 4.16
CA ILE A 168 -1.07 2.10 4.50
C ILE A 168 0.13 2.26 3.55
N TRP A 169 -0.11 2.65 2.30
CA TRP A 169 0.92 2.61 1.26
C TRP A 169 1.29 3.98 0.73
N LEU A 170 2.57 4.12 0.40
CA LEU A 170 3.14 5.32 -0.17
C LEU A 170 4.28 4.93 -1.07
N LEU A 171 4.14 5.23 -2.35
CA LEU A 171 5.00 4.68 -3.38
C LEU A 171 5.74 5.81 -4.07
N TRP A 172 7.07 5.69 -4.10
CA TRP A 172 7.98 6.64 -4.72
C TRP A 172 8.89 5.88 -5.65
N THR A 173 8.74 6.09 -6.96
CA THR A 173 9.69 5.60 -7.95
C THR A 173 10.52 6.78 -8.44
N THR A 174 11.82 6.74 -8.18
CA THR A 174 12.80 7.51 -8.94
C THR A 174 13.54 6.58 -9.87
N VAL A 175 13.47 6.88 -11.17
CA VAL A 175 14.46 6.39 -12.14
C VAL A 175 15.56 7.45 -12.17
N THR A 176 16.73 7.11 -11.65
CA THR A 176 18.00 7.74 -12.04
C THR A 176 18.75 6.75 -12.90
#